data_AF-A0A930DNP8-F1
#
_entry.id   AF-A0A930DNP8-F1
#
_cell.length_a   1.000
_cell.length_b   1.000
_cell.length_c   1.000
_cell.angle_alpha   90.00
_cell.angle_beta   90.00
_cell.angle_gamma   90.00
#
_symmetry.space_group_name_H-M   'P 1'
#
loop_
_entity.id
_entity.type
_entity.pdbx_description
1 polymer ?
#
loop_
_entity_poly.entity_id
_entity_poly.type
_entity_poly.pdbx_seq_one_letter_code
_entity_poly.pdbx_strand_id
1 'polypeptide(L)' 'MLIFEKSKSGRHCSLFPPCDVEVVDVPAKDQRKAELHLPELSETEISRHYTELAKKCRGVNDGFYPLGSCTM' A
#
# COMPACT_ATOMS: atom_id res chain seq x y z
N MET A 1 -1.18 -2.77 15.14
CA MET A 1 -0.09 -3.37 14.36
C MET A 1 -0.03 -2.68 13.02
N LEU A 2 1.06 -1.96 12.77
CA LEU A 2 1.30 -1.21 11.55
C LEU A 2 1.68 -2.14 10.40
N ILE A 3 1.50 -1.69 9.16
CA ILE A 3 1.89 -2.46 7.98
C ILE A 3 3.41 -2.73 7.93
N PHE A 4 4.22 -1.80 8.47
CA PHE A 4 5.69 -1.93 8.56
C PHE A 4 6.14 -3.05 9.50
N GLU A 5 5.38 -3.35 10.54
CA GLU A 5 5.71 -4.44 11.48
C GLU A 5 5.50 -5.83 10.87
N LYS A 6 4.78 -5.91 9.74
CA LYS A 6 4.57 -7.15 8.97
C LYS A 6 5.65 -7.39 7.91
N SER A 7 6.51 -6.39 7.67
CA SER A 7 7.53 -6.43 6.62
C SER A 7 8.49 -7.61 6.82
N LYS A 8 8.85 -8.29 5.73
CA LYS A 8 9.99 -9.22 5.72
C LYS A 8 10.83 -8.97 4.47
N SER A 9 12.13 -8.80 4.68
CA SER A 9 13.07 -8.52 3.60
C SER A 9 13.02 -9.59 2.49
N GLY A 10 13.10 -9.14 1.25
CA GLY A 10 12.99 -9.92 0.01
C GLY A 10 11.56 -10.07 -0.52
N ARG A 11 10.54 -9.70 0.25
CA ARG A 11 9.14 -9.84 -0.19
C ARG A 11 8.70 -8.71 -1.08
N HIS A 12 8.12 -9.07 -2.20
CA HIS A 12 7.60 -8.13 -3.18
C HIS A 12 6.37 -8.73 -3.87
N CYS A 13 5.67 -7.87 -4.61
CA CYS A 13 4.57 -8.28 -5.47
C CYS A 13 5.04 -8.24 -6.92
N SER A 14 4.79 -9.31 -7.68
CA SER A 14 5.07 -9.37 -9.13
C SER A 14 3.78 -9.11 -9.91
N LEU A 15 3.25 -7.88 -9.81
CA LEU A 15 1.95 -7.51 -10.38
C LEU A 15 2.05 -7.01 -11.82
N PHE A 16 3.22 -6.55 -12.24
CA PHE A 16 3.41 -5.96 -13.55
C PHE A 16 3.93 -6.99 -14.55
N PRO A 17 3.47 -6.94 -15.81
CA PRO A 17 4.09 -7.70 -16.89
C PRO A 17 5.54 -7.24 -17.10
N PRO A 18 6.37 -8.04 -17.81
CA PRO A 18 7.70 -7.62 -18.24
C PRO A 18 7.63 -6.29 -19.03
N CYS A 19 8.66 -5.45 -18.88
CA CYS A 19 8.76 -4.20 -19.63
C CYS A 19 8.87 -4.50 -21.13
N ASP A 20 7.98 -3.91 -21.92
CA ASP A 20 7.86 -4.09 -23.37
C ASP A 20 8.53 -2.97 -24.18
N VAL A 21 9.15 -2.01 -23.50
CA VAL A 21 9.87 -0.86 -24.07
C VAL A 21 11.31 -0.78 -23.56
N GLU A 22 12.12 0.05 -24.23
CA GLU A 22 13.49 0.33 -23.82
C GLU A 22 13.54 0.95 -22.41
N VAL A 23 14.37 0.37 -21.54
CA VAL A 23 14.57 0.87 -20.18
C VAL A 23 15.59 2.00 -20.22
N VAL A 24 15.23 3.15 -19.63
CA VAL A 24 16.11 4.32 -19.53
C VAL A 24 16.45 4.58 -18.07
N ASP A 25 17.74 4.66 -17.77
CA ASP A 25 18.22 4.96 -16.43
C ASP A 25 18.14 6.46 -16.10
N VAL A 26 17.85 6.76 -14.84
CA VAL A 26 17.85 8.13 -14.32
C VAL A 26 19.30 8.63 -14.20
N PRO A 27 19.64 9.86 -14.67
CA PRO A 27 20.98 10.42 -14.50
C PRO A 27 21.44 10.44 -13.04
N ALA A 28 22.70 10.10 -12.77
CA ALA A 28 23.24 9.95 -11.40
C ALA A 28 23.03 11.18 -10.50
N LYS A 29 23.03 12.39 -11.07
CA LYS A 29 22.79 13.65 -10.35
C LYS A 29 21.36 13.75 -9.77
N ASP A 30 20.41 13.05 -10.39
CA ASP A 30 18.98 13.08 -10.06
C ASP A 30 18.55 11.80 -9.30
N GLN A 31 19.45 10.83 -9.13
CA GLN A 31 19.17 9.60 -8.39
C GLN A 31 19.06 9.83 -6.89
N ARG A 32 18.19 9.05 -6.25
CA ARG A 32 18.02 9.07 -4.80
C ARG A 32 19.21 8.40 -4.12
N LYS A 33 19.72 9.03 -3.05
CA LYS A 33 20.92 8.57 -2.32
C LYS A 33 20.64 7.54 -1.22
N ALA A 34 19.39 7.42 -0.77
CA ALA A 34 19.00 6.52 0.31
C ALA A 34 17.77 5.73 -0.12
N GLU A 35 17.64 4.49 0.33
CA GLU A 35 16.47 3.68 -0.01
C GLU A 35 15.17 4.26 0.56
N LEU A 36 14.07 3.80 -0.01
CA LEU A 36 12.73 4.07 0.50
C LEU A 36 12.44 3.11 1.65
N HIS A 37 12.01 3.64 2.79
CA HIS A 37 11.54 2.83 3.91
C HIS A 37 10.10 2.35 3.64
N LEU A 38 9.95 1.45 2.67
CA LEU A 38 8.68 0.82 2.31
C LEU A 38 8.60 -0.58 2.94
N PRO A 39 7.40 -1.07 3.30
CA PRO A 39 7.24 -2.42 3.80
C PRO A 39 7.32 -3.44 2.66
N GLU A 40 7.95 -4.57 2.93
CA GLU A 40 8.15 -5.68 2.00
C GLU A 40 7.18 -6.81 2.35
N LEU A 41 6.17 -7.00 1.49
CA LEU A 41 5.00 -7.83 1.76
C LEU A 41 4.55 -8.58 0.51
N SER A 42 3.91 -9.74 0.73
CA SER A 42 3.16 -10.42 -0.32
C SER A 42 1.77 -9.80 -0.50
N GLU A 43 1.16 -9.98 -1.67
CA GLU A 43 -0.19 -9.49 -1.97
C GLU A 43 -1.24 -9.98 -0.96
N THR A 44 -1.14 -11.24 -0.54
CA THR A 44 -2.04 -11.83 0.47
C THR A 44 -1.91 -11.12 1.82
N GLU A 45 -0.70 -10.72 2.22
CA GLU A 45 -0.48 -10.01 3.49
C GLU A 45 -1.01 -8.58 3.45
N ILE A 46 -0.88 -7.91 2.30
CA ILE A 46 -1.48 -6.60 2.04
C ILE A 46 -3.00 -6.70 2.16
N SER A 47 -3.62 -7.64 1.44
CA SER A 47 -5.07 -7.89 1.49
C SER A 47 -5.56 -8.11 2.92
N ARG A 48 -4.95 -9.07 3.64
CA ARG A 48 -5.30 -9.36 5.05
C ARG A 48 -5.13 -8.14 5.95
N HIS A 49 -4.07 -7.35 5.78
CA HIS A 49 -3.84 -6.16 6.60
C HIS A 49 -4.97 -5.14 6.43
N TYR A 50 -5.32 -4.79 5.19
CA TYR A 50 -6.34 -3.78 4.93
C TYR A 50 -7.76 -4.27 5.20
N THR A 51 -8.06 -5.56 5.02
CA THR A 51 -9.34 -6.14 5.46
C THR A 51 -9.53 -6.02 6.98
N GLU A 52 -8.49 -6.35 7.76
CA GLU A 52 -8.56 -6.21 9.23
C GLU A 52 -8.55 -4.75 9.69
N LEU A 53 -7.95 -3.84 8.92
CA LEU A 53 -8.02 -2.41 9.20
C LEU A 53 -9.43 -1.87 8.92
N ALA A 54 -10.05 -2.26 7.82
CA ALA A 54 -11.40 -1.82 7.44
C ALA A 54 -12.45 -2.22 8.49
N LYS A 55 -12.34 -3.42 9.08
CA LYS A 55 -13.22 -3.87 10.17
C LYS A 55 -13.14 -3.01 11.45
N LYS A 56 -12.11 -2.18 11.59
CA LYS A 56 -11.92 -1.26 12.72
C LYS A 56 -12.44 0.15 12.41
N CYS A 57 -12.84 0.38 11.16
CA CYS A 57 -13.49 1.61 10.75
C CYS A 57 -15.01 1.43 10.84
N ARG A 58 -15.72 2.54 11.02
CA ARG A 58 -17.16 2.60 10.85
C ARG A 58 -17.48 3.67 9.82
N GLY A 59 -18.23 3.32 8.80
CA GLY A 59 -18.70 4.20 7.75
C GLY A 59 -20.19 4.01 7.47
N VAL A 60 -20.63 4.62 6.38
CA VAL A 60 -22.04 4.62 5.94
C VAL A 60 -22.57 3.21 5.63
N ASN A 61 -21.69 2.30 5.23
CA ASN A 61 -22.04 0.91 4.95
C ASN A 61 -22.27 0.09 6.22
N ASP A 62 -21.85 0.58 7.39
CA ASP A 62 -21.99 -0.10 8.69
C ASP A 62 -23.26 0.35 9.44
N GLY A 63 -24.17 1.04 8.74
CA GLY A 63 -25.46 1.49 9.24
C GLY A 63 -25.56 3.01 9.40
N PHE A 64 -26.53 3.45 10.20
CA PHE A 64 -26.88 4.86 10.31
C PHE A 64 -25.69 5.75 10.72
N TYR A 65 -25.51 6.85 9.98
CA TYR A 65 -24.37 7.77 10.12
C TYR A 65 -24.80 9.25 10.04
N PRO A 66 -25.62 9.76 10.99
CA PRO A 66 -26.29 11.06 10.90
C PRO A 66 -25.38 12.25 11.26
N LEU A 67 -24.41 12.54 10.41
CA LEU A 67 -23.60 13.74 10.54
C LEU A 67 -24.22 14.89 9.73
N GLY A 68 -24.79 15.85 10.44
CA GLY A 68 -25.39 17.05 9.84
C GLY A 68 -24.38 17.84 9.00
N SER A 69 -24.86 18.44 7.90
CA SER A 69 -24.06 19.18 6.92
C SER A 69 -23.06 18.35 6.10
N CYS A 70 -22.94 17.03 6.33
CA CYS A 70 -22.02 16.16 5.59
C CYS A 70 -22.70 15.33 4.48
N THR A 71 -24.03 15.21 4.50
CA THR A 71 -24.81 14.38 3.56
C THR A 71 -24.25 12.95 3.47
N MET A 72 -24.05 12.32 4.64
CA MET A 72 -23.47 10.98 4.82
C MET A 72 -24.55 9.90 4.90
#